data_AF-A0A927XSR1-F1
#
_entry.id   AF-A0A927XSR1-F1
#
_cell.length_a   1.000
_cell.length_b   1.000
_cell.length_c   1.000
_cell.angle_alpha   90.00
_cell.angle_beta   90.00
_cell.angle_gamma   90.00
#
_symmetry.space_group_name_H-M   'P 1'
#
loop_
_entity.id
_entity.type
_entity.pdbx_description
1 polymer ?
#
loop_
_entity_poly.entity_id
_entity_poly.type
_entity_poly.pdbx_seq_one_letter_code
_entity_poly.pdbx_strand_id
1 'polypeptide(L)'
;MRDLCLLNVIAPRDTEEHLLSFFDTHNVHTITCIPCEGTAGKNLLSLLGLENTEKVFMYAMTTRANAKKLLRAMISELGLEMPGHGVAFTIPVGSIAGASSLNYFTDGQNIILGEVNEMSQTFLYDLIVAIANRGYASTVMDAARSAGAMGGTIIHARGTNHQADNTFFGLSIAEEKEMLIILCAANQKAALMRTIMEKAGVNSPAHTVMFSLPVDSVAGLQSVIAAAGETVE
;
A
#
# COMPACT_ATOMS: atom_id res chain seq x y z
N MET A 1 17.18 -1.31 -15.56
CA MET A 1 16.51 -1.68 -14.28
C MET A 1 15.25 -0.85 -13.96
N ARG A 2 14.93 0.26 -14.67
CA ARG A 2 13.69 1.05 -14.46
C ARG A 2 12.38 0.36 -14.87
N ASP A 3 12.45 -0.81 -15.51
CA ASP A 3 11.26 -1.55 -15.95
C ASP A 3 10.58 -2.30 -14.80
N LEU A 4 11.16 -2.38 -13.60
CA LEU A 4 10.57 -3.13 -12.50
C LEU A 4 9.72 -2.25 -11.59
N CYS A 5 8.60 -2.81 -11.15
CA CYS A 5 7.71 -2.25 -10.14
C CYS A 5 7.24 -3.34 -9.18
N LEU A 6 6.90 -2.93 -7.96
CA LEU A 6 6.11 -3.73 -7.03
C LEU A 6 4.64 -3.55 -7.40
N LEU A 7 4.00 -4.61 -7.85
CA LEU A 7 2.54 -4.69 -7.95
C LEU A 7 2.02 -5.08 -6.57
N ASN A 8 1.23 -4.18 -5.98
CA ASN A 8 0.64 -4.34 -4.66
C ASN A 8 -0.87 -4.51 -4.81
N VAL A 9 -1.46 -5.40 -4.01
CA VAL A 9 -2.89 -5.69 -4.00
C VAL A 9 -3.36 -5.74 -2.55
N ILE A 10 -4.43 -5.01 -2.26
CA ILE A 10 -5.15 -5.05 -0.97
C ILE A 10 -6.53 -5.61 -1.27
N ALA A 11 -6.87 -6.77 -0.71
CA ALA A 11 -8.14 -7.43 -1.02
C ALA A 11 -8.79 -8.04 0.23
N PRO A 12 -10.11 -8.35 0.19
CA PRO A 12 -10.76 -9.16 1.22
C PRO A 12 -9.99 -10.46 1.50
N ARG A 13 -9.87 -10.81 2.78
CA ARG A 13 -9.07 -11.98 3.21
C ARG A 13 -9.56 -13.30 2.60
N ASP A 14 -10.86 -13.45 2.38
CA ASP A 14 -11.50 -14.61 1.75
C ASP A 14 -11.17 -14.79 0.27
N THR A 15 -10.60 -13.78 -0.39
CA THR A 15 -10.18 -13.84 -1.80
C THR A 15 -8.72 -14.25 -2.01
N GLU A 16 -7.96 -14.51 -0.93
CA GLU A 16 -6.52 -14.79 -0.98
C GLU A 16 -6.15 -15.96 -1.90
N GLU A 17 -6.86 -17.10 -1.79
CA GLU A 17 -6.59 -18.28 -2.62
C GLU A 17 -6.84 -18.01 -4.12
N HIS A 18 -7.90 -17.25 -4.43
CA HIS A 18 -8.22 -16.89 -5.81
C HIS A 18 -7.16 -15.94 -6.39
N LEU A 19 -6.68 -14.97 -5.60
CA LEU A 19 -5.59 -14.08 -5.99
C LEU A 19 -4.28 -14.83 -6.23
N LEU A 20 -3.93 -15.79 -5.38
CA LEU A 20 -2.76 -16.64 -5.58
C LEU A 20 -2.86 -17.44 -6.88
N SER A 21 -4.02 -18.04 -7.16
CA SER A 21 -4.27 -18.75 -8.42
C SER A 21 -4.21 -17.84 -9.65
N PHE A 22 -4.70 -16.60 -9.53
CA PHE A 22 -4.60 -15.59 -10.57
C PHE A 22 -3.14 -15.26 -10.90
N PHE A 23 -2.29 -15.04 -9.89
CA PHE A 23 -0.87 -14.76 -10.10
C PHE A 23 -0.13 -15.92 -10.75
N ASP A 24 -0.40 -17.15 -10.31
CA ASP A 24 0.21 -18.35 -10.88
C ASP A 24 -0.15 -18.53 -12.37
N THR A 25 -1.43 -18.34 -12.71
CA THR A 25 -1.93 -18.39 -14.11
C THR A 25 -1.25 -17.34 -15.00
N HIS A 26 -0.82 -16.22 -14.41
CA HIS A 26 -0.14 -15.14 -15.11
C HIS A 26 1.40 -15.18 -15.00
N ASN A 27 1.97 -16.32 -14.58
CA ASN A 27 3.42 -16.54 -14.43
C ASN A 27 4.10 -15.55 -13.47
N VAL A 28 3.44 -15.25 -12.35
CA VAL A 28 4.01 -14.49 -11.24
C VAL A 28 4.09 -15.43 -10.05
N HIS A 29 5.27 -15.99 -9.79
CA HIS A 29 5.42 -17.07 -8.79
C HIS A 29 5.91 -16.59 -7.42
N THR A 30 6.54 -15.41 -7.34
CA THR A 30 7.08 -14.85 -6.10
C THR A 30 6.15 -13.78 -5.55
N ILE A 31 5.24 -14.18 -4.66
CA ILE A 31 4.28 -13.29 -4.00
C ILE A 31 4.53 -13.31 -2.48
N THR A 32 4.50 -12.14 -1.85
CA THR A 32 4.49 -12.02 -0.39
C THR A 32 3.12 -11.57 0.08
N CYS A 33 2.57 -12.24 1.09
CA CYS A 33 1.27 -11.93 1.70
C CYS A 33 1.45 -11.43 3.13
N ILE A 34 0.73 -10.36 3.49
CA ILE A 34 0.74 -9.77 4.82
C ILE A 34 -0.72 -9.58 5.28
N PRO A 35 -1.14 -10.19 6.39
CA PRO A 35 -2.44 -9.90 7.00
C PRO A 35 -2.54 -8.43 7.40
N CYS A 36 -3.67 -7.80 7.09
CA CYS A 36 -3.88 -6.38 7.36
C CYS A 36 -5.36 -6.06 7.60
N GLU A 37 -5.65 -4.82 7.99
CA GLU A 37 -7.00 -4.34 8.25
C GLU A 37 -7.34 -3.15 7.35
N GLY A 38 -8.52 -3.15 6.74
CA GLY A 38 -9.03 -2.03 5.95
C GLY A 38 -9.95 -1.15 6.77
N THR A 39 -9.80 0.17 6.63
CA THR A 39 -10.57 1.20 7.38
C THR A 39 -11.60 1.96 6.53
N ALA A 40 -11.77 1.54 5.27
CA ALA A 40 -12.72 2.12 4.34
C ALA A 40 -14.10 1.47 4.52
N GLY A 41 -15.02 2.15 5.20
CA GLY A 41 -16.40 1.70 5.38
C GLY A 41 -17.34 2.81 5.86
N LYS A 42 -18.55 2.88 5.29
CA LYS A 42 -19.67 3.74 5.73
C LYS A 42 -20.90 2.88 6.06
N ASN A 43 -20.73 1.82 6.83
CA ASN A 43 -21.79 0.85 7.12
C ASN A 43 -22.20 0.91 8.59
N LEU A 44 -23.33 0.28 8.96
CA LEU A 44 -23.79 0.12 10.34
C LEU A 44 -22.68 -0.38 11.30
N LEU A 45 -21.72 -1.14 10.79
CA LEU A 45 -20.53 -1.59 11.53
C LEU A 45 -19.68 -0.43 12.08
N SER A 46 -19.64 0.73 11.41
CA SER A 46 -18.96 1.91 11.95
C SER A 46 -19.68 2.49 13.17
N LEU A 47 -21.01 2.41 13.21
CA LEU A 47 -21.79 2.77 14.41
C LEU A 47 -21.56 1.79 15.57
N LEU A 48 -21.22 0.54 15.27
CA LEU A 48 -20.94 -0.51 16.25
C LEU A 48 -19.46 -0.57 16.69
N GLY A 49 -18.60 0.33 16.19
CA GLY A 49 -17.16 0.31 16.48
C GLY A 49 -16.39 -0.84 15.81
N LEU A 50 -17.00 -1.50 14.82
CA LEU A 50 -16.41 -2.58 14.01
C LEU A 50 -15.94 -2.02 12.65
N GLU A 51 -15.20 -0.90 12.67
CA GLU A 51 -14.80 -0.19 11.44
C GLU A 51 -13.78 -0.97 10.60
N ASN A 52 -13.00 -1.85 11.23
CA ASN A 52 -11.89 -2.53 10.61
C ASN A 52 -12.37 -3.86 9.99
N THR A 53 -12.04 -4.03 8.71
CA THR A 53 -12.32 -5.26 7.97
C THR A 53 -11.02 -6.03 7.74
N GLU A 54 -11.03 -7.34 7.96
CA GLU A 54 -9.83 -8.15 7.67
C GLU A 54 -9.56 -8.15 6.16
N LYS A 55 -8.29 -7.89 5.81
CA LYS A 55 -7.77 -7.82 4.45
C LYS A 55 -6.46 -8.60 4.37
N VAL A 56 -6.02 -8.83 3.14
CA VAL A 56 -4.66 -9.29 2.83
C VAL A 56 -3.98 -8.24 1.96
N PHE A 57 -2.74 -7.88 2.32
CA PHE A 57 -1.84 -7.08 1.51
C PHE A 57 -0.84 -8.01 0.83
N MET A 58 -0.96 -8.15 -0.48
CA MET A 58 -0.08 -8.97 -1.30
C MET A 58 0.79 -8.06 -2.16
N TYR A 59 2.06 -8.41 -2.34
CA TYR A 59 2.89 -7.76 -3.34
C TYR A 59 3.77 -8.75 -4.08
N ALA A 60 3.99 -8.46 -5.36
CA ALA A 60 4.88 -9.20 -6.23
C ALA A 60 5.69 -8.23 -7.08
N MET A 61 6.92 -8.62 -7.41
CA MET A 61 7.77 -7.84 -8.29
C MET A 61 7.51 -8.22 -9.74
N THR A 62 7.38 -7.23 -10.61
CA THR A 62 7.14 -7.49 -12.03
C THR A 62 7.61 -6.34 -12.92
N THR A 63 7.58 -6.53 -14.24
CA THR A 63 7.85 -5.44 -15.18
C THR A 63 6.65 -4.50 -15.28
N ARG A 64 6.87 -3.21 -15.56
CA ARG A 64 5.79 -2.22 -15.75
C ARG A 64 4.86 -2.62 -16.89
N ALA A 65 5.42 -3.20 -17.95
CA ALA A 65 4.65 -3.73 -19.07
C ALA A 65 3.73 -4.87 -18.63
N ASN A 66 4.22 -5.79 -17.80
CA ASN A 66 3.42 -6.89 -17.28
C ASN A 66 2.41 -6.41 -16.22
N ALA A 67 2.79 -5.48 -15.34
CA ALA A 67 1.89 -4.88 -14.36
C ALA A 67 0.67 -4.24 -15.02
N LYS A 68 0.82 -3.54 -16.14
CA LYS A 68 -0.31 -3.00 -16.91
C LYS A 68 -1.26 -4.09 -17.41
N LYS A 69 -0.73 -5.26 -17.83
CA LYS A 69 -1.54 -6.41 -18.25
C LYS A 69 -2.26 -7.02 -17.05
N LEU A 70 -1.54 -7.25 -15.96
CA LEU A 70 -2.08 -7.79 -14.72
C LEU A 70 -3.19 -6.91 -14.14
N LEU A 71 -3.00 -5.58 -14.08
CA LEU A 71 -4.04 -4.67 -13.59
C LEU A 71 -5.33 -4.77 -14.43
N ARG A 72 -5.22 -4.84 -15.76
CA ARG A 72 -6.39 -5.04 -16.63
C ARG A 72 -7.04 -6.40 -16.40
N ALA A 73 -6.25 -7.46 -16.28
CA ALA A 73 -6.76 -8.80 -16.01
C ALA A 73 -7.45 -8.88 -14.63
N MET A 74 -6.90 -8.24 -13.60
CA MET A 74 -7.55 -8.15 -12.29
C MET A 74 -8.87 -7.36 -12.33
N ILE A 75 -8.97 -6.33 -13.18
CA ILE A 75 -10.25 -5.63 -13.41
C ILE A 75 -11.28 -6.58 -14.04
N SER A 76 -10.91 -7.29 -15.10
CA SER A 76 -11.84 -8.14 -15.85
C SER A 76 -12.18 -9.47 -15.17
N GLU A 77 -11.22 -10.09 -14.46
CA GLU A 77 -11.35 -11.45 -13.89
C GLU A 77 -11.71 -11.42 -12.41
N LEU A 78 -11.20 -10.45 -11.64
CA LEU A 78 -11.42 -10.34 -10.20
C LEU A 78 -12.42 -9.24 -9.81
N GLY A 79 -12.87 -8.44 -10.79
CA GLY A 79 -13.85 -7.39 -10.56
C GLY A 79 -13.34 -6.28 -9.65
N LEU A 80 -12.04 -5.95 -9.70
CA LEU A 80 -11.43 -4.92 -8.83
C LEU A 80 -12.18 -3.58 -8.84
N GLU A 81 -12.86 -3.24 -9.93
CA GLU A 81 -13.63 -1.99 -10.01
C GLU A 81 -14.91 -1.98 -9.18
N MET A 82 -15.40 -3.15 -8.76
CA MET A 82 -16.57 -3.24 -7.91
C MET A 82 -16.23 -2.91 -6.45
N PRO A 83 -17.05 -2.10 -5.76
CA PRO A 83 -16.84 -1.79 -4.36
C PRO A 83 -16.63 -3.06 -3.52
N GLY A 84 -15.57 -3.06 -2.72
CA GLY A 84 -15.23 -4.16 -1.81
C GLY A 84 -14.34 -5.26 -2.39
N HIS A 85 -14.05 -5.28 -3.70
CA HIS A 85 -13.25 -6.35 -4.33
C HIS A 85 -11.74 -6.17 -4.21
N GLY A 86 -11.29 -4.98 -3.80
CA GLY A 86 -9.90 -4.70 -3.47
C GLY A 86 -9.36 -3.48 -4.21
N VAL A 87 -8.09 -3.19 -3.99
CA VAL A 87 -7.34 -2.12 -4.63
C VAL A 87 -6.01 -2.68 -5.08
N ALA A 88 -5.60 -2.39 -6.31
CA ALA A 88 -4.27 -2.72 -6.81
C ALA A 88 -3.53 -1.46 -7.23
N PHE A 89 -2.23 -1.39 -6.94
CA PHE A 89 -1.41 -0.26 -7.34
C PHE A 89 0.06 -0.66 -7.50
N THR A 90 0.81 0.17 -8.24
CA THR A 90 2.21 -0.13 -8.59
C THR A 90 3.17 0.91 -8.05
N ILE A 91 4.29 0.47 -7.48
CA ILE A 91 5.37 1.33 -6.97
C ILE A 91 6.66 1.01 -7.74
N PRO A 92 7.39 2.00 -8.25
CA PRO A 92 8.63 1.77 -8.99
C PRO A 92 9.73 1.21 -8.09
N VAL A 93 10.48 0.22 -8.58
CA VAL A 93 11.65 -0.35 -7.90
C VAL A 93 12.91 0.38 -8.35
N GLY A 94 13.67 0.90 -7.38
CA GLY A 94 14.92 1.63 -7.67
C GLY A 94 16.06 0.72 -8.14
N SER A 95 16.28 -0.40 -7.46
CA SER A 95 17.38 -1.33 -7.74
C SER A 95 17.15 -2.69 -7.09
N ILE A 96 17.78 -3.74 -7.64
CA ILE A 96 17.81 -5.09 -7.06
C ILE A 96 19.26 -5.53 -6.90
N ALA A 97 19.55 -6.20 -5.78
CA ALA A 97 20.89 -6.67 -5.46
C ALA A 97 21.18 -8.01 -6.15
N GLY A 98 21.98 -7.96 -7.23
CA GLY A 98 22.50 -9.16 -7.88
C GLY A 98 21.53 -9.86 -8.84
N ALA A 99 22.09 -10.56 -9.81
CA ALA A 99 21.32 -11.26 -10.85
C ALA A 99 20.47 -12.41 -10.27
N SER A 100 20.97 -13.11 -9.24
CA SER A 100 20.23 -14.21 -8.60
C SER A 100 18.94 -13.73 -7.93
N SER A 101 18.98 -12.59 -7.22
CA SER A 101 17.78 -12.01 -6.61
C SER A 101 16.82 -11.46 -7.67
N LEU A 102 17.35 -10.84 -8.73
CA LEU A 102 16.53 -10.42 -9.87
C LEU A 102 15.76 -11.62 -10.44
N ASN A 103 16.48 -12.68 -10.82
CA ASN A 103 15.87 -13.88 -11.39
C ASN A 103 14.86 -14.54 -10.44
N TYR A 104 15.14 -14.56 -9.12
CA TYR A 104 14.20 -15.09 -8.13
C TYR A 104 12.89 -14.29 -8.05
N PHE A 105 12.97 -12.95 -8.09
CA PHE A 105 11.79 -12.10 -8.00
C PHE A 105 10.97 -12.07 -9.29
N THR A 106 11.61 -12.36 -10.43
CA THR A 106 11.00 -12.26 -11.76
C THR A 106 10.93 -13.61 -12.46
N ASP A 107 10.95 -14.70 -11.70
CA ASP A 107 10.81 -16.04 -12.27
C ASP A 107 9.46 -16.16 -12.99
N GLY A 108 9.45 -16.84 -14.14
CA GLY A 108 8.29 -16.90 -15.04
C GLY A 108 8.06 -15.65 -15.90
N GLN A 109 8.85 -14.58 -15.75
CA GLN A 109 8.63 -13.30 -16.44
C GLN A 109 9.67 -13.01 -17.53
N ASN A 110 9.21 -12.52 -18.68
CA ASN A 110 10.09 -12.05 -19.74
C ASN A 110 10.58 -10.63 -19.44
N ILE A 111 11.81 -10.49 -18.94
CA ILE A 111 12.44 -9.18 -18.71
C ILE A 111 13.25 -8.76 -19.93
N ILE A 112 12.94 -7.59 -20.49
CA ILE A 112 13.79 -6.92 -21.48
C ILE A 112 14.56 -5.83 -20.75
N LEU A 113 15.85 -6.06 -20.48
CA LEU A 113 16.74 -5.05 -19.89
C LEU A 113 17.09 -3.98 -20.94
N GLY A 114 16.26 -2.95 -21.07
CA GLY A 114 16.50 -1.81 -21.96
C GLY A 114 17.36 -0.69 -21.35
N GLU A 115 17.88 0.19 -22.22
CA GLU A 115 18.66 1.39 -21.87
C GLU A 115 17.86 2.43 -21.06
N VAL A 116 18.62 3.27 -20.37
CA VAL A 116 18.15 4.17 -19.30
C VAL A 116 17.69 5.52 -19.89
N ASN A 117 16.37 5.76 -19.98
CA ASN A 117 15.83 7.10 -20.28
C ASN A 117 15.42 7.83 -19.01
N GLU A 118 15.80 9.12 -18.90
CA GLU A 118 15.57 10.03 -17.76
C GLU A 118 14.14 10.00 -17.19
N MET A 119 14.05 10.08 -15.87
CA MET A 119 12.80 9.96 -15.13
C MET A 119 12.17 11.33 -14.94
N SER A 120 11.52 11.84 -15.97
CA SER A 120 10.63 13.00 -15.89
C SER A 120 9.18 12.53 -15.94
N GLN A 121 8.75 11.76 -14.93
CA GLN A 121 7.35 11.37 -14.80
C GLN A 121 6.73 12.08 -13.61
N THR A 122 5.71 12.90 -13.89
CA THR A 122 4.81 13.42 -12.87
C THR A 122 3.88 12.28 -12.47
N PHE A 123 3.98 11.81 -11.23
CA PHE A 123 3.07 10.80 -10.69
C PHE A 123 1.74 11.46 -10.31
N LEU A 124 0.63 10.85 -10.73
CA LEU A 124 -0.71 11.31 -10.39
C LEU A 124 -1.16 10.84 -9.00
N TYR A 125 -0.48 9.82 -8.47
CA TYR A 125 -0.83 9.14 -7.24
C TYR A 125 0.38 9.07 -6.30
N ASP A 126 0.10 9.10 -5.00
CA ASP A 126 1.09 8.92 -3.94
C ASP A 126 0.55 7.95 -2.89
N LEU A 127 1.44 7.08 -2.40
CA LEU A 127 1.19 6.24 -1.24
C LEU A 127 1.81 6.89 -0.01
N ILE A 128 0.99 7.34 0.93
CA ILE A 128 1.47 7.80 2.23
C ILE A 128 1.61 6.58 3.15
N VAL A 129 2.80 6.40 3.72
CA VAL A 129 3.10 5.41 4.75
C VAL A 129 3.29 6.14 6.06
N ALA A 130 2.36 5.98 6.98
CA ALA A 130 2.42 6.56 8.33
C ALA A 130 2.67 5.44 9.35
N ILE A 131 3.67 5.60 10.20
CA ILE A 131 4.05 4.63 11.23
C ILE A 131 3.80 5.28 12.58
N ALA A 132 2.88 4.70 13.34
CA ALA A 132 2.44 5.19 14.64
C ALA A 132 2.61 4.13 15.74
N ASN A 133 2.54 4.56 17.00
CA ASN A 133 2.42 3.66 18.14
C ASN A 133 1.13 2.84 18.04
N ARG A 134 1.20 1.57 18.47
CA ARG A 134 0.01 0.70 18.48
C ARG A 134 -1.13 1.33 19.29
N GLY A 135 -2.36 1.22 18.78
CA GLY A 135 -3.57 1.75 19.41
C GLY A 135 -3.95 3.16 18.96
N TYR A 136 -3.16 3.78 18.08
CA TYR A 136 -3.42 5.12 17.56
C TYR A 136 -3.80 5.14 16.07
N ALA A 137 -3.92 3.99 15.41
CA ALA A 137 -4.31 3.93 14.01
C ALA A 137 -5.63 4.67 13.70
N SER A 138 -6.65 4.53 14.55
CA SER A 138 -7.92 5.27 14.41
C SER A 138 -7.69 6.79 14.48
N THR A 139 -6.90 7.28 15.44
CA THR A 139 -6.57 8.71 15.56
C THR A 139 -5.86 9.25 14.31
N VAL A 140 -4.90 8.48 13.78
CA VAL A 140 -4.18 8.85 12.53
C VAL A 140 -5.13 8.86 11.34
N MET A 141 -6.02 7.86 11.23
CA MET A 141 -7.00 7.80 10.15
C MET A 141 -8.05 8.90 10.26
N ASP A 142 -8.50 9.28 11.44
CA ASP A 142 -9.46 10.37 11.62
C ASP A 142 -8.85 11.72 11.25
N ALA A 143 -7.56 11.91 11.56
CA ALA A 143 -6.81 13.06 11.07
C ALA A 143 -6.75 13.07 9.53
N ALA A 144 -6.43 11.94 8.90
CA ALA A 144 -6.40 11.80 7.45
C ALA A 144 -7.78 12.04 6.82
N ARG A 145 -8.84 11.48 7.39
CA ARG A 145 -10.24 11.65 6.95
C ARG A 145 -10.67 13.11 6.99
N SER A 146 -10.24 13.86 8.01
CA SER A 146 -10.51 15.30 8.11
C SER A 146 -9.84 16.14 7.02
N ALA A 147 -8.83 15.59 6.33
CA ALA A 147 -8.16 16.17 5.18
C ALA A 147 -8.59 15.52 3.84
N GLY A 148 -9.64 14.70 3.85
CA GLY A 148 -10.26 14.15 2.64
C GLY A 148 -9.87 12.71 2.28
N ALA A 149 -9.08 12.00 3.11
CA ALA A 149 -8.86 10.58 2.90
C ALA A 149 -10.16 9.79 3.11
N MET A 150 -10.43 8.82 2.25
CA MET A 150 -11.60 7.94 2.40
C MET A 150 -11.33 6.73 3.30
N GLY A 151 -10.08 6.37 3.48
CA GLY A 151 -9.66 5.21 4.25
C GLY A 151 -8.19 4.90 4.00
N GLY A 152 -7.75 3.78 4.55
CA GLY A 152 -6.41 3.27 4.44
C GLY A 152 -6.34 1.83 4.95
N THR A 153 -5.15 1.25 4.85
CA THR A 153 -4.86 -0.12 5.30
C THR A 153 -3.90 -0.07 6.47
N ILE A 154 -4.24 -0.77 7.56
CA ILE A 154 -3.43 -0.89 8.77
C ILE A 154 -2.69 -2.22 8.72
N ILE A 155 -1.38 -2.19 8.93
CA ILE A 155 -0.51 -3.36 9.07
C ILE A 155 0.11 -3.30 10.46
N HIS A 156 -0.08 -4.36 11.25
CA HIS A 156 0.61 -4.48 12.52
C HIS A 156 2.10 -4.73 12.29
N ALA A 157 2.93 -3.93 12.95
CA ALA A 157 4.37 -3.92 12.78
C ALA A 157 5.09 -3.91 14.14
N ARG A 158 6.40 -4.10 14.10
CA ARG A 158 7.28 -3.88 15.24
C ARG A 158 8.35 -2.88 14.83
N GLY A 159 8.64 -1.92 15.69
CA GLY A 159 9.64 -0.90 15.49
C GLY A 159 10.64 -0.87 16.64
N THR A 160 11.82 -0.31 16.37
CA THR A 160 12.79 0.01 17.41
C THR A 160 13.01 1.52 17.38
N ASN A 161 12.96 2.16 18.54
CA ASN A 161 13.26 3.58 18.69
C ASN A 161 14.56 3.71 19.48
N HIS A 162 15.56 4.38 18.89
CA HIS A 162 16.91 4.51 19.45
C HIS A 162 16.97 5.28 20.79
N GLN A 163 15.89 5.97 21.18
CA GLN A 163 15.81 6.70 22.46
C GLN A 163 15.22 5.88 23.61
N ALA A 164 14.65 4.71 23.32
CA ALA A 164 14.19 3.80 24.36
C ALA A 164 15.25 2.73 24.55
N ASP A 165 16.10 2.89 25.56
CA ASP A 165 16.77 1.77 26.24
C ASP A 165 15.70 0.89 26.93
N ASN A 166 14.71 0.41 26.18
CA ASN A 166 13.65 -0.49 26.66
C ASN A 166 14.22 -1.91 26.72
N THR A 167 15.22 -2.07 27.57
CA THR A 167 15.66 -3.37 28.06
C THR A 167 14.76 -3.76 29.22
N PHE A 168 13.88 -4.73 29.00
CA PHE A 168 13.20 -5.41 30.09
C PHE A 168 13.94 -6.74 30.33
N PHE A 169 14.49 -6.94 31.52
CA PHE A 169 15.36 -8.09 31.84
C PHE A 169 16.57 -8.26 30.89
N GLY A 170 17.17 -7.16 30.43
CA GLY A 170 18.34 -7.21 29.53
C GLY A 170 18.04 -7.65 28.10
N LEU A 171 16.75 -7.79 27.73
CA LEU A 171 16.29 -8.05 26.38
C LEU A 171 15.76 -6.76 25.75
N SER A 172 16.26 -6.41 24.56
CA SER A 172 15.72 -5.32 23.76
C SER A 172 14.29 -5.67 23.31
N ILE A 173 13.28 -4.94 23.81
CA ILE A 173 11.90 -5.12 23.39
C ILE A 173 11.63 -4.24 22.17
N ALA A 174 11.32 -4.85 21.03
CA ALA A 174 10.76 -4.14 19.88
C ALA A 174 9.33 -3.68 20.20
N GLU A 175 9.09 -2.37 20.12
CA GLU A 175 7.79 -1.77 20.39
C GLU A 175 6.80 -2.12 19.28
N GLU A 176 5.57 -2.41 19.66
CA GLU A 176 4.52 -2.64 18.68
C GLU A 176 4.09 -1.32 18.04
N LYS A 177 4.02 -1.34 16.72
CA LYS A 177 3.67 -0.20 15.87
C LYS A 177 2.52 -0.59 14.95
N GLU A 178 1.86 0.43 14.41
CA GLU A 178 0.87 0.29 13.35
C GLU A 178 1.36 1.10 12.15
N MET A 179 1.46 0.43 11.01
CA MET A 179 1.79 1.06 9.73
C MET A 179 0.50 1.26 8.95
N LEU A 180 0.16 2.51 8.68
CA LEU A 180 -0.99 2.92 7.90
C LEU A 180 -0.56 3.26 6.49
N ILE A 181 -1.21 2.63 5.52
CA ILE A 181 -1.00 2.82 4.10
C ILE A 181 -2.23 3.57 3.56
N ILE A 182 -2.01 4.78 3.08
CA ILE A 182 -3.08 5.67 2.58
C ILE A 182 -2.73 6.04 1.13
N LEU A 183 -3.52 5.52 0.19
CA LEU A 183 -3.40 5.85 -1.22
C LEU A 183 -4.18 7.14 -1.51
N CYS A 184 -3.56 8.11 -2.18
CA CYS A 184 -4.17 9.39 -2.47
C CYS A 184 -3.73 9.95 -3.84
N ALA A 185 -4.47 10.94 -4.33
CA ALA A 185 -4.04 11.72 -5.48
C ALA A 185 -2.87 12.63 -5.07
N ALA A 186 -1.92 12.85 -5.99
CA ALA A 186 -0.69 13.61 -5.69
C ALA A 186 -0.97 15.06 -5.26
N ASN A 187 -2.07 15.66 -5.74
CA ASN A 187 -2.54 16.99 -5.33
C ASN A 187 -3.07 17.03 -3.88
N GLN A 188 -3.48 15.90 -3.30
CA GLN A 188 -3.99 15.80 -1.92
C GLN A 188 -2.88 15.51 -0.90
N LYS A 189 -1.76 14.92 -1.34
CA LYS A 189 -0.66 14.48 -0.46
C LYS A 189 -0.25 15.51 0.57
N ALA A 190 0.03 16.75 0.14
CA ALA A 190 0.56 17.78 1.03
C ALA A 190 -0.43 18.15 2.15
N ALA A 191 -1.72 18.24 1.82
CA ALA A 191 -2.77 18.52 2.80
C ALA A 191 -2.92 17.38 3.80
N LEU A 192 -2.97 16.13 3.31
CA LEU A 192 -3.06 14.93 4.15
C LEU A 192 -1.89 14.82 5.12
N MET A 193 -0.66 14.87 4.63
CA MET A 193 0.54 14.75 5.47
C MET A 193 0.59 15.85 6.53
N ARG A 194 0.26 17.10 6.15
CA ARG A 194 0.23 18.22 7.09
C ARG A 194 -0.79 18.02 8.20
N THR A 195 -2.03 17.66 7.86
CA THR A 195 -3.09 17.48 8.87
C THR A 195 -2.81 16.30 9.80
N ILE A 196 -2.25 15.19 9.29
CA ILE A 196 -1.84 14.07 10.15
C ILE A 196 -0.71 14.51 11.09
N MET A 197 0.28 15.26 10.61
CA MET A 197 1.37 15.77 11.44
C MET A 197 0.87 16.72 12.55
N GLU A 198 -0.08 17.60 12.24
CA GLU A 198 -0.66 18.54 13.20
C GLU A 198 -1.45 17.83 14.31
N LYS A 199 -2.20 16.77 13.98
CA LYS A 199 -3.10 16.08 14.92
C LYS A 199 -2.49 14.88 15.63
N ALA A 200 -1.61 14.16 14.94
CA ALA A 200 -1.10 12.86 15.36
C ALA A 200 0.41 12.68 15.10
N GLY A 201 1.15 13.75 14.82
CA GLY A 201 2.59 13.68 14.54
C GLY A 201 3.46 13.27 15.74
N VAL A 202 4.77 13.44 15.59
CA VAL A 202 5.80 13.02 16.56
C VAL A 202 5.62 13.56 17.99
N ASN A 203 5.00 14.74 18.14
CA ASN A 203 4.76 15.37 19.44
C ASN A 203 3.44 14.92 20.10
N SER A 204 2.67 14.07 19.44
CA SER A 204 1.43 13.50 19.98
C SER A 204 1.69 12.12 20.61
N PRO A 205 0.75 11.58 21.41
CA PRO A 205 0.84 10.22 21.92
C PRO A 205 0.94 9.13 20.83
N ALA A 206 0.43 9.41 19.62
CA ALA A 206 0.55 8.51 18.46
C ALA A 206 1.99 8.42 17.94
N HIS A 207 2.81 9.46 18.17
CA HIS A 207 4.20 9.55 17.74
C HIS A 207 4.40 9.17 16.26
N THR A 208 3.51 9.69 15.39
CA THR A 208 3.50 9.29 13.99
C THR A 208 4.65 9.91 13.22
N VAL A 209 5.38 9.06 12.49
CA VAL A 209 6.33 9.47 11.43
C VAL A 209 5.77 9.02 10.09
N MET A 210 6.02 9.77 9.02
CA MET A 210 5.46 9.44 7.72
C MET A 210 6.37 9.80 6.56
N PHE A 211 6.25 9.05 5.48
CA PHE A 211 6.87 9.31 4.20
C PHE A 211 5.90 8.95 3.07
N SER A 212 6.18 9.43 1.85
CA SER A 212 5.39 9.11 0.67
C SER A 212 6.21 8.36 -0.36
N LEU A 213 5.59 7.41 -1.04
CA LEU A 213 6.15 6.70 -2.20
C LEU A 213 5.35 7.06 -3.46
N PRO A 214 6.03 7.27 -4.60
CA PRO A 214 5.33 7.50 -5.86
C PRO A 214 4.56 6.25 -6.29
N VAL A 215 3.38 6.44 -6.88
CA VAL A 215 2.56 5.34 -7.41
C VAL A 215 2.39 5.53 -8.92
N ASP A 216 2.75 4.50 -9.69
CA ASP A 216 2.72 4.50 -11.16
C ASP A 216 1.29 4.37 -11.71
N SER A 217 0.48 3.48 -11.13
CA SER A 217 -0.86 3.16 -11.61
C SER A 217 -1.71 2.58 -10.49
N VAL A 218 -3.02 2.80 -10.54
CA VAL A 218 -4.02 2.36 -9.55
C VAL A 218 -5.20 1.69 -10.26
N ALA A 219 -5.80 0.67 -9.64
CA ALA A 219 -7.05 0.04 -10.03
C ALA A 219 -7.91 -0.25 -8.78
N GLY A 220 -9.23 -0.18 -8.92
CA GLY A 220 -10.19 -0.50 -7.85
C GLY A 220 -10.40 0.57 -6.77
N LEU A 221 -9.92 1.80 -6.98
CA LEU A 221 -10.13 2.92 -6.05
C LEU A 221 -10.58 4.20 -6.77
N GLN A 222 -11.85 4.20 -7.19
CA GLN A 222 -12.46 5.21 -8.06
C GLN A 222 -12.42 6.62 -7.46
N SER A 223 -12.50 6.74 -6.13
CA SER A 223 -12.42 8.04 -5.48
C SER A 223 -11.05 8.72 -5.63
N VAL A 224 -9.98 7.95 -5.56
CA VAL A 224 -8.62 8.45 -5.75
C VAL A 224 -8.35 8.72 -7.22
N ILE A 225 -8.82 7.84 -8.11
CA ILE A 225 -8.73 8.01 -9.57
C ILE A 225 -9.43 9.30 -10.00
N ALA A 226 -10.66 9.54 -9.52
CA ALA A 226 -11.40 10.76 -9.78
C ALA A 226 -10.71 12.01 -9.21
N ALA A 227 -10.13 11.93 -8.00
CA ALA A 227 -9.40 13.05 -7.39
C ALA A 227 -8.10 13.42 -8.13
N ALA A 228 -7.50 12.46 -8.83
CA ALA A 228 -6.35 12.65 -9.70
C ALA A 228 -6.71 13.25 -11.07
N GLY A 229 -8.01 13.32 -11.41
CA GLY A 229 -8.49 13.87 -12.68
C GLY A 229 -8.49 12.87 -13.84
N GLU A 230 -8.36 11.56 -13.57
CA GLU A 230 -8.57 10.52 -14.57
C GLU A 230 -10.08 10.20 -14.66
N THR A 231 -10.65 10.27 -15.86
CA THR A 231 -12.04 9.81 -16.12
C THR A 231 -12.08 8.29 -16.05
N VAL A 232 -12.98 7.77 -15.22
CA VAL A 232 -13.35 6.35 -15.16
C VAL A 232 -14.21 6.09 -16.41
N GLU A 233 -13.61 5.54 -17.48
CA GLU A 233 -14.35 5.00 -18.64
C GLU A 233 -14.84 3.58 -18.37
#